data_AF-A0A318NG71-F1
#
_entry.id   AF-A0A318NG71-F1
#
_cell.length_a   1.000
_cell.length_b   1.000
_cell.length_c   1.000
_cell.angle_alpha   90.00
_cell.angle_beta   90.00
_cell.angle_gamma   90.00
#
_symmetry.space_group_name_H-M   'P 1'
#
loop_
_entity.id
_entity.type
_entity.pdbx_description
1 polymer ?
#
loop_
_entity_poly.entity_id
_entity_poly.type
_entity_poly.pdbx_seq_one_letter_code
_entity_poly.pdbx_strand_id
1 'polypeptide(L)'
;MNTIMRKSVLSVAGLAFAGGVFAGPIAAHANPAVDAKPAAVAVQADKPDTAKLIPHGTQGDQSHITLDDEQIGNAKAIIAATKKAGLPERAAVISIATSLQESKLENLGHLGDMHDHDSLGLLQQRPSSGWATPE
;
A
#
# COMPACT_ATOMS: atom_id res chain seq x y z
N MET A 1 32.73 10.59 -19.67
CA MET A 1 31.58 11.28 -20.30
C MET A 1 30.65 10.22 -20.85
N ASN A 2 29.44 10.10 -20.29
CA ASN A 2 28.29 9.50 -20.97
C ASN A 2 27.02 9.92 -20.23
N THR A 3 26.31 10.85 -20.85
CA THR A 3 25.02 11.39 -20.41
C THR A 3 23.93 10.54 -21.02
N ILE A 4 23.10 9.87 -20.20
CA ILE A 4 21.87 9.24 -20.68
C ILE A 4 20.71 9.85 -19.91
N MET A 5 20.13 10.89 -20.49
CA MET A 5 18.78 11.35 -20.16
C MET A 5 17.76 10.42 -20.83
N ARG A 6 16.87 9.82 -20.06
CA ARG A 6 15.57 9.34 -20.55
C ARG A 6 14.48 9.75 -19.55
N LYS A 7 13.79 10.83 -19.89
CA LYS A 7 12.50 11.19 -19.28
C LYS A 7 11.42 10.37 -20.00
N SER A 8 10.82 9.41 -19.31
CA SER A 8 9.59 8.75 -19.76
C SER A 8 8.48 9.14 -18.78
N VAL A 9 7.58 10.02 -19.23
CA VAL A 9 6.33 10.33 -18.52
C VAL A 9 5.25 9.47 -19.17
N LEU A 10 4.75 8.49 -18.41
CA LEU A 10 3.64 7.64 -18.78
C LEU A 10 2.36 8.30 -18.28
N SER A 11 1.54 8.81 -19.19
CA SER A 11 0.23 9.42 -18.92
C SER A 11 -0.82 8.33 -18.69
N VAL A 12 -1.38 8.25 -17.48
CA VAL A 12 -2.53 7.39 -17.15
C VAL A 12 -3.82 8.14 -17.46
N ALA A 13 -4.63 7.61 -18.38
CA ALA A 13 -5.97 8.10 -18.70
C ALA A 13 -6.93 7.80 -17.54
N GLY A 14 -7.63 8.82 -17.05
CA GLY A 14 -8.59 8.73 -15.95
C GLY A 14 -9.91 8.05 -16.35
N LEU A 15 -10.38 7.15 -15.48
CA LEU A 15 -11.67 6.49 -15.53
C LEU A 15 -12.73 7.43 -14.91
N ALA A 16 -13.75 7.82 -15.68
CA ALA A 16 -14.84 8.68 -15.20
C ALA A 16 -15.94 7.85 -14.52
N PHE A 17 -16.21 8.09 -13.24
CA PHE A 17 -17.38 7.56 -12.54
C PHE A 17 -18.47 8.64 -12.54
N ALA A 18 -19.56 8.42 -13.29
CA ALA A 18 -20.71 9.32 -13.32
C ALA A 18 -21.55 9.12 -12.05
N GLY A 19 -21.79 10.20 -11.30
CA GLY A 19 -22.50 10.19 -10.02
C GLY A 19 -23.99 9.85 -10.14
N GLY A 20 -24.49 9.09 -9.15
CA GLY A 20 -25.92 8.89 -8.90
C GLY A 20 -26.53 10.10 -8.18
N VAL A 21 -27.71 10.52 -8.63
CA VAL A 21 -28.47 11.66 -8.08
C VAL A 21 -29.44 11.15 -7.00
N PHE A 22 -29.38 11.71 -5.79
CA PHE A 22 -30.42 11.58 -4.77
C PHE A 22 -31.58 12.55 -5.09
N ALA A 23 -32.81 12.03 -5.15
CA ALA A 23 -34.02 12.77 -5.50
C ALA A 23 -34.57 13.59 -4.32
N GLY A 24 -34.84 14.88 -4.55
CA GLY A 24 -35.61 15.79 -3.69
C GLY A 24 -36.56 16.66 -4.55
N PRO A 25 -37.59 17.29 -3.96
CA PRO A 25 -38.72 17.85 -4.71
C PRO A 25 -38.35 19.09 -5.54
N ILE A 26 -38.93 19.16 -6.74
CA ILE A 26 -38.57 20.05 -7.84
C ILE A 26 -39.37 21.36 -7.72
N ALA A 27 -38.70 22.49 -7.47
CA ALA A 27 -39.26 23.81 -7.72
C ALA A 27 -38.84 24.27 -9.12
N ALA A 28 -39.81 24.38 -10.03
CA ALA A 28 -39.56 24.77 -11.42
C ALA A 28 -39.32 26.29 -11.53
N HIS A 29 -38.06 26.68 -11.70
CA HIS A 29 -37.71 27.99 -12.25
C HIS A 29 -37.06 27.77 -13.62
N ALA A 30 -37.77 28.16 -14.68
CA ALA A 30 -37.24 28.13 -16.04
C ALA A 30 -36.17 29.23 -16.19
N ASN A 31 -34.91 28.83 -16.33
CA ASN A 31 -33.81 29.70 -16.77
C ASN A 31 -33.48 29.35 -18.23
N PRO A 32 -33.20 30.33 -19.12
CA PRO A 32 -32.93 30.02 -20.51
C PRO A 32 -31.63 29.22 -20.62
N ALA A 33 -31.64 28.19 -21.46
CA ALA A 33 -30.49 27.33 -21.70
C ALA A 33 -29.35 28.15 -22.33
N VAL A 34 -28.30 28.39 -21.56
CA VAL A 34 -27.00 28.77 -22.11
C VAL A 34 -26.37 27.51 -22.68
N ASP A 35 -26.19 27.47 -24.00
CA ASP A 35 -25.36 26.48 -24.71
C ASP A 35 -23.88 26.66 -24.31
N ALA A 36 -23.56 26.33 -23.07
CA ALA A 36 -22.19 26.25 -22.58
C ALA A 36 -21.73 24.80 -22.76
N LYS A 37 -21.02 24.55 -23.86
CA LYS A 37 -20.21 23.33 -24.04
C LYS A 37 -19.36 23.16 -22.77
N PRO A 38 -19.44 22.04 -22.03
CA PRO A 38 -18.63 21.86 -20.84
C PRO A 38 -17.17 21.71 -21.31
N ALA A 39 -16.41 22.79 -21.21
CA ALA A 39 -14.98 22.71 -21.33
C ALA A 39 -14.49 21.97 -20.09
N ALA A 40 -14.15 20.69 -20.25
CA ALA A 40 -13.40 19.95 -19.25
C ALA A 40 -12.05 20.66 -19.09
N VAL A 41 -11.97 21.57 -18.13
CA VAL A 41 -10.70 22.18 -17.73
C VAL A 41 -9.95 21.08 -17.00
N ALA A 42 -9.02 20.43 -17.70
CA ALA A 42 -8.05 19.57 -17.05
C ALA A 42 -7.23 20.47 -16.12
N VAL A 43 -7.56 20.46 -14.83
CA VAL A 43 -6.71 21.07 -13.81
C VAL A 43 -5.49 20.16 -13.73
N GLN A 44 -4.44 20.53 -14.46
CA GLN A 44 -3.14 19.92 -14.29
C GLN A 44 -2.65 20.33 -12.90
N ALA A 45 -2.91 19.48 -11.91
CA ALA A 45 -2.40 19.69 -10.56
C ALA A 45 -0.87 19.61 -10.65
N ASP A 46 -0.20 20.71 -10.31
CA ASP A 46 1.24 20.72 -10.18
C ASP A 46 1.68 19.63 -9.20
N LYS A 47 2.81 18.99 -9.50
CA LYS A 47 3.41 18.00 -8.61
C LYS A 47 3.60 18.67 -7.25
N PRO A 48 3.03 18.11 -6.16
CA PRO A 48 3.07 18.78 -4.87
C PRO A 48 4.51 18.92 -4.39
N ASP A 49 4.86 20.13 -3.99
CA ASP A 49 6.19 20.48 -3.52
C ASP A 49 6.53 19.68 -2.25
N THR A 50 7.62 18.92 -2.31
CA THR A 50 8.08 18.09 -1.19
C THR A 50 8.46 18.95 0.02
N ALA A 51 8.91 20.20 -0.17
CA ALA A 51 9.16 21.13 0.92
C ALA A 51 7.86 21.58 1.61
N LYS A 52 6.75 21.64 0.87
CA LYS A 52 5.41 21.91 1.43
C LYS A 52 4.80 20.68 2.11
N LEU A 53 5.06 19.49 1.57
CA LEU A 53 4.57 18.23 2.13
C LEU A 53 5.37 17.78 3.36
N ILE A 54 6.67 18.13 3.44
CA ILE A 54 7.60 17.72 4.48
C ILE A 54 8.37 18.95 5.02
N PRO A 55 7.68 19.94 5.61
CA PRO A 55 8.28 21.23 6.01
C PRO A 55 9.37 21.12 7.07
N HIS A 56 9.43 19.99 7.79
CA HIS A 56 10.41 19.75 8.84
C HIS A 56 11.45 18.68 8.47
N GLY A 57 11.46 18.21 7.21
CA GLY A 57 12.19 17.01 6.81
C GLY A 57 11.61 15.75 7.47
N THR A 58 12.14 14.58 7.12
CA THR A 58 11.89 13.35 7.88
C THR A 58 12.60 13.50 9.22
N GLN A 59 11.84 13.65 10.30
CA GLN A 59 12.41 13.81 11.64
C GLN A 59 12.82 12.44 12.20
N GLY A 60 14.07 12.31 12.62
CA GLY A 60 14.64 11.09 13.20
C GLY A 60 15.59 10.36 12.27
N ASP A 61 16.60 9.72 12.84
CA ASP A 61 17.54 8.88 12.10
C ASP A 61 16.82 7.64 11.56
N GLN A 62 17.17 7.24 10.34
CA GLN A 62 16.67 6.00 9.78
C GLN A 62 17.28 4.82 10.53
N SER A 63 16.42 4.03 11.19
CA SER A 63 16.85 2.81 11.87
C SER A 63 17.05 1.68 10.85
N HIS A 64 18.13 0.93 11.02
CA HIS A 64 18.42 -0.27 10.25
C HIS A 64 18.44 -1.49 11.18
N ILE A 65 17.99 -2.63 10.64
CA ILE A 65 18.12 -3.93 11.29
C ILE A 65 19.13 -4.77 10.51
N THR A 66 20.12 -5.30 11.20
CA THR A 66 20.98 -6.35 10.64
C THR A 66 20.22 -7.66 10.75
N LEU A 67 19.95 -8.29 9.61
CA LEU A 67 19.29 -9.59 9.55
C LEU A 67 20.34 -10.71 9.54
N ASP A 68 20.05 -11.80 10.23
CA ASP A 68 20.81 -13.03 10.09
C ASP A 68 20.36 -13.85 8.86
N ASP A 69 21.04 -14.98 8.62
CA ASP A 69 20.78 -15.84 7.47
C ASP A 69 19.37 -16.44 7.47
N GLU A 70 18.81 -16.73 8.66
CA GLU A 70 17.46 -17.30 8.79
C GLU A 70 16.39 -16.25 8.44
N GLN A 71 16.52 -15.05 9.00
CA GLN A 71 15.64 -13.91 8.71
C GLN A 71 15.70 -13.51 7.23
N ILE A 72 16.89 -13.54 6.61
CA ILE A 72 17.05 -13.35 5.17
C ILE A 72 16.33 -14.47 4.39
N GLY A 73 16.45 -15.73 4.86
CA GLY A 73 15.74 -16.87 4.30
C GLY A 73 14.22 -16.68 4.32
N ASN A 74 13.68 -16.25 5.46
CA ASN A 74 12.26 -15.98 5.65
C ASN A 74 11.76 -14.83 4.77
N ALA A 75 12.51 -13.73 4.65
CA ALA A 75 12.17 -12.64 3.74
C ALA A 75 12.13 -13.10 2.27
N LYS A 76 13.08 -13.94 1.85
CA LYS A 76 13.07 -14.55 0.51
C LYS A 76 11.86 -15.46 0.30
N ALA A 77 11.46 -16.23 1.31
CA ALA A 77 10.28 -17.08 1.25
C ALA A 77 9.00 -16.25 1.06
N ILE A 78 8.85 -15.12 1.78
CA ILE A 78 7.74 -14.18 1.58
C ILE A 78 7.70 -13.67 0.14
N ILE A 79 8.83 -13.22 -0.41
CA ILE A 79 8.92 -12.73 -1.80
C ILE A 79 8.53 -13.83 -2.80
N ALA A 80 8.99 -15.06 -2.58
CA ALA A 80 8.65 -16.19 -3.44
C ALA A 80 7.14 -16.51 -3.37
N ALA A 81 6.53 -16.47 -2.18
CA ALA A 81 5.11 -16.70 -1.99
C ALA A 81 4.26 -15.64 -2.69
N THR A 82 4.58 -14.34 -2.54
CA THR A 82 3.83 -13.27 -3.21
C THR A 82 3.95 -13.35 -4.74
N LYS A 83 5.13 -13.70 -5.25
CA LYS A 83 5.33 -13.94 -6.70
C LYS A 83 4.50 -15.12 -7.20
N LYS A 84 4.50 -16.24 -6.46
CA LYS A 84 3.68 -17.42 -6.79
C LYS A 84 2.19 -17.09 -6.80
N ALA A 85 1.75 -16.20 -5.92
CA ALA A 85 0.37 -15.71 -5.86
C ALA A 85 0.02 -14.65 -6.93
N GLY A 86 0.96 -14.25 -7.80
CA GLY A 86 0.73 -13.24 -8.83
C GLY A 86 0.51 -11.83 -8.28
N LEU A 87 0.93 -11.57 -7.04
CA LEU A 87 0.74 -10.28 -6.37
C LEU A 87 1.81 -9.27 -6.80
N PRO A 88 1.49 -7.95 -6.77
CA PRO A 88 2.46 -6.92 -7.09
C PRO A 88 3.61 -6.90 -6.06
N GLU A 89 4.77 -6.36 -6.45
CA GLU A 89 5.95 -6.26 -5.58
C GLU A 89 5.65 -5.59 -4.22
N ARG A 90 4.74 -4.61 -4.22
CA ARG A 90 4.28 -3.93 -3.00
C ARG A 90 3.68 -4.89 -1.98
N ALA A 91 3.09 -6.00 -2.39
CA ALA A 91 2.58 -7.03 -1.48
C ALA A 91 3.73 -7.67 -0.68
N ALA A 92 4.86 -7.98 -1.34
CA ALA A 92 6.03 -8.51 -0.65
C ALA A 92 6.59 -7.53 0.39
N VAL A 93 6.66 -6.23 0.02
CA VAL A 93 7.11 -5.17 0.93
C VAL A 93 6.21 -5.08 2.16
N ILE A 94 4.89 -5.07 1.97
CA ILE A 94 3.92 -5.03 3.08
C ILE A 94 4.08 -6.28 3.95
N SER A 95 4.12 -7.47 3.35
CA SER A 95 4.26 -8.72 4.10
C SER A 95 5.55 -8.79 4.91
N ILE A 96 6.69 -8.35 4.35
CA ILE A 96 7.96 -8.28 5.09
C ILE A 96 7.87 -7.27 6.23
N ALA A 97 7.30 -6.08 5.99
CA ALA A 97 7.14 -5.05 7.02
C ALA A 97 6.23 -5.53 8.16
N THR A 98 5.13 -6.21 7.84
CA THR A 98 4.26 -6.84 8.83
C THR A 98 5.02 -7.91 9.61
N SER A 99 5.73 -8.83 8.94
CA SER A 99 6.50 -9.86 9.64
C SER A 99 7.61 -9.31 10.53
N LEU A 100 8.25 -8.19 10.15
CA LEU A 100 9.20 -7.50 11.02
C LEU A 100 8.53 -6.99 12.31
N GLN A 101 7.30 -6.47 12.21
CA GLN A 101 6.57 -5.94 13.35
C GLN A 101 6.01 -7.04 14.26
N GLU A 102 5.56 -8.15 13.68
CA GLU A 102 4.94 -9.26 14.42
C GLU A 102 5.97 -10.22 15.04
N SER A 103 7.04 -10.53 14.32
CA SER A 103 7.98 -11.60 14.71
C SER A 103 9.44 -11.27 14.47
N LYS A 104 9.79 -10.05 14.02
CA LYS A 104 11.15 -9.70 13.58
C LYS A 104 11.69 -10.64 12.49
N LEU A 105 10.81 -11.16 11.63
CA LEU A 105 11.14 -12.18 10.61
C LEU A 105 11.60 -13.53 11.18
N GLU A 106 11.34 -13.82 12.45
CA GLU A 106 11.63 -15.13 13.06
C GLU A 106 10.41 -16.04 12.88
N ASN A 107 10.61 -17.25 12.37
CA ASN A 107 9.50 -18.19 12.17
C ASN A 107 9.19 -18.94 13.46
N LEU A 108 8.46 -18.29 14.36
CA LEU A 108 8.20 -18.79 15.70
C LEU A 108 7.23 -19.99 15.68
N GLY A 109 7.66 -21.11 16.28
CA GLY A 109 6.81 -22.27 16.52
C GLY A 109 5.95 -22.12 17.77
N HIS A 110 5.31 -23.23 18.18
CA HIS A 110 4.58 -23.26 19.45
C HIS A 110 5.59 -23.23 20.61
N LEU A 111 5.66 -22.12 21.34
CA LEU A 111 6.60 -21.92 22.45
C LEU A 111 6.15 -22.60 23.77
N GLY A 112 5.16 -23.49 23.71
CA GLY A 112 4.64 -24.23 24.87
C GLY A 112 4.03 -23.31 25.93
N ASP A 113 4.24 -23.64 27.20
CA ASP A 113 3.69 -22.90 28.34
C ASP A 113 4.23 -21.46 28.46
N MET A 114 5.35 -21.14 27.78
CA MET A 114 5.88 -19.78 27.70
C MET A 114 5.09 -18.89 26.73
N HIS A 115 4.14 -19.47 26.01
CA HIS A 115 3.30 -18.80 25.03
C HIS A 115 1.95 -18.46 25.65
N ASP A 116 1.68 -17.17 25.85
CA ASP A 116 0.40 -16.70 26.42
C ASP A 116 -0.80 -17.01 25.49
N HIS A 117 -0.53 -17.22 24.19
CA HIS A 117 -1.52 -17.51 23.16
C HIS A 117 -1.08 -18.63 22.20
N ASP A 118 -1.83 -18.84 21.12
CA ASP A 118 -1.56 -19.83 20.07
C ASP A 118 -1.08 -19.17 18.75
N SER A 119 -0.45 -17.99 18.83
CA SER A 119 0.06 -17.26 17.67
C SER A 119 1.34 -17.87 17.08
N LEU A 120 1.37 -18.12 15.77
CA LEU A 120 2.46 -18.87 15.15
C LEU A 120 3.04 -18.15 13.92
N GLY A 121 4.32 -18.42 13.69
CA GLY A 121 5.06 -18.08 12.49
C GLY A 121 5.30 -16.59 12.24
N LEU A 122 5.68 -16.28 11.00
CA LEU A 122 6.15 -14.97 10.58
C LEU A 122 5.13 -13.84 10.73
N LEU A 123 3.84 -14.15 10.72
CA LEU A 123 2.75 -13.18 10.80
C LEU A 123 1.99 -13.28 12.13
N GLN A 124 2.48 -14.09 13.09
CA GLN A 124 1.83 -14.35 14.37
C GLN A 124 0.34 -14.73 14.20
N GLN A 125 0.10 -15.60 13.22
CA GLN A 125 -1.24 -16.06 12.84
C GLN A 125 -1.89 -16.83 13.99
N ARG A 126 -3.20 -16.68 14.15
CA ARG A 126 -3.92 -17.23 15.31
C ARG A 126 -5.05 -18.19 14.90
N PRO A 127 -4.75 -19.49 14.75
CA PRO A 127 -5.72 -20.49 14.31
C PRO A 127 -6.95 -20.58 15.21
N SER A 128 -6.82 -20.45 16.54
CA SER A 128 -7.98 -20.48 17.47
C SER A 128 -9.02 -19.39 17.20
N SER A 129 -8.61 -18.28 16.58
CA SER A 129 -9.49 -17.17 16.20
C SER A 129 -10.03 -17.30 14.77
N GLY A 130 -9.81 -18.45 14.12
CA GLY A 130 -10.18 -18.71 12.73
C GLY A 130 -9.27 -18.01 11.71
N TRP A 131 -8.10 -17.51 12.14
CA TRP A 131 -7.16 -16.83 11.27
C TRP A 131 -6.01 -17.76 10.89
N ALA A 132 -6.00 -18.17 9.62
CA ALA A 132 -4.99 -19.02 8.98
C ALA A 132 -4.82 -20.42 9.63
N THR A 133 -3.81 -21.18 9.17
CA THR A 133 -3.55 -22.58 9.55
C THR A 133 -2.07 -22.81 9.85
N PRO A 134 -1.70 -23.71 10.79
CA PRO A 134 -0.31 -24.05 11.07
C PRO A 134 0.41 -24.80 9.93
N GLU A 135 -0.35 -25.46 9.06
CA GLU A 135 0.13 -26.23 7.90
C GLU A 135 0.33 -25.36 6.65
#